data_AF-A0A6L7CLL1-F1
#
_entry.id   AF-A0A6L7CLL1-F1
#
_cell.length_a   1.000
_cell.length_b   1.000
_cell.length_c   1.000
_cell.angle_alpha   90.00
_cell.angle_beta   90.00
_cell.angle_gamma   90.00
#
_symmetry.space_group_name_H-M   'P 1'
#
loop_
_entity.id
_entity.type
_entity.pdbx_description
1 polymer ?
#
loop_
_entity_poly.entity_id
_entity_poly.type
_entity_poly.pdbx_seq_one_letter_code
_entity_poly.pdbx_strand_id
1 'polypeptide(L)'
;HGMQGTPYIYQGEEIGMTNPHFTRITDYRDVESLNMFAELRNNGRDADELLAILASKSRDNSRTPMQWSNGDNAGFTAGEPWIGLGDNYQQINVEAALTDESSVFYTYQKLIALRKQEAVLTWGNYQDLLPNSPVLWCYRREWKGQTLLVIANLSRGIQPWQPGQMRGNWQLVMHNYEEASPQPCAMNLRPFEAVWWLQ
;
A
#
# COMPACT_ATOMS: atom_id res chain seq x y z
N HIS A 1 -2.07 9.06 -1.34
CA HIS A 1 -3.01 9.83 -2.19
C HIS A 1 -3.84 10.87 -1.44
N GLY A 2 -4.13 10.70 -0.14
CA GLY A 2 -4.99 11.61 0.65
C GLY A 2 -4.28 12.78 1.37
N MET A 3 -2.95 12.84 1.35
CA MET A 3 -2.18 13.97 1.90
C MET A 3 -2.04 15.13 0.88
N GLN A 4 -1.61 16.29 1.36
CA GLN A 4 -1.20 17.42 0.52
C GLN A 4 0.17 17.10 -0.13
N GLY A 5 0.30 17.35 -1.43
CA GLY A 5 1.53 17.05 -2.20
C GLY A 5 1.25 16.43 -3.57
N THR A 6 2.27 15.90 -4.23
CA THR A 6 2.13 15.17 -5.50
C THR A 6 2.37 13.69 -5.23
N PRO A 7 1.35 12.81 -5.33
CA PRO A 7 1.54 11.39 -5.14
C PRO A 7 2.35 10.78 -6.29
N TYR A 8 3.23 9.84 -5.95
CA TYR A 8 3.91 8.95 -6.88
C TYR A 8 3.40 7.53 -6.63
N ILE A 9 3.32 6.73 -7.69
CA ILE A 9 3.01 5.29 -7.64
C ILE A 9 4.20 4.58 -8.25
N TYR A 10 4.76 3.62 -7.53
CA TYR A 10 5.84 2.77 -8.06
C TYR A 10 5.25 1.57 -8.81
N GLN A 11 5.92 1.09 -9.85
CA GLN A 11 5.45 -0.05 -10.64
C GLN A 11 5.18 -1.28 -9.74
N GLY A 12 3.98 -1.86 -9.84
CA GLY A 12 3.58 -3.01 -9.03
C GLY A 12 2.89 -2.65 -7.71
N GLU A 13 3.01 -1.40 -7.24
CA GLU A 13 2.30 -0.90 -6.06
C GLU A 13 0.77 -0.94 -6.28
N GLU A 14 0.34 -0.66 -7.50
CA GLU A 14 -1.07 -0.64 -7.90
C GLU A 14 -1.72 -2.02 -7.95
N ILE A 15 -0.94 -3.11 -7.96
CA ILE A 15 -1.45 -4.48 -7.82
C ILE A 15 -1.08 -5.10 -6.48
N GLY A 16 -0.39 -4.36 -5.59
CA GLY A 16 0.03 -4.85 -4.28
C GLY A 16 1.15 -5.89 -4.33
N MET A 17 2.12 -5.76 -5.26
CA MET A 17 3.32 -6.60 -5.27
C MET A 17 4.04 -6.55 -3.92
N THR A 18 4.51 -7.72 -3.47
CA THR A 18 5.26 -7.88 -2.22
C THR A 18 6.73 -8.16 -2.49
N ASN A 19 7.54 -8.22 -1.44
CA ASN A 19 8.90 -8.75 -1.55
C ASN A 19 8.87 -10.17 -2.15
N PRO A 20 9.88 -10.57 -2.93
CA PRO A 20 9.88 -11.81 -3.72
C PRO A 20 10.21 -13.08 -2.93
N HIS A 21 10.56 -12.97 -1.65
CA HIS A 21 10.97 -14.08 -0.78
C HIS A 21 12.14 -14.92 -1.31
N PHE A 22 13.14 -14.27 -1.93
CA PHE A 22 14.38 -14.93 -2.34
C PHE A 22 15.11 -15.60 -1.18
N THR A 23 15.45 -16.87 -1.36
CA THR A 23 16.03 -17.73 -0.31
C THR A 23 17.51 -18.03 -0.52
N ARG A 24 18.10 -17.65 -1.66
CA ARG A 24 19.52 -17.87 -1.94
C ARG A 24 20.19 -16.56 -2.33
N ILE A 25 21.46 -16.40 -1.97
CA ILE A 25 22.24 -15.23 -2.36
C ILE A 25 22.33 -15.07 -3.89
N THR A 26 22.31 -16.18 -4.63
CA THR A 26 22.32 -16.21 -6.09
C THR A 26 21.04 -15.68 -6.75
N ASP A 27 19.98 -15.44 -5.98
CA ASP A 27 18.75 -14.85 -6.50
C ASP A 27 18.84 -13.31 -6.54
N TYR A 28 19.76 -12.71 -5.78
CA TYR A 28 20.00 -11.27 -5.72
C TYR A 28 20.97 -10.79 -6.81
N ARG A 29 20.89 -9.50 -7.15
CA ARG A 29 21.71 -8.84 -8.19
C ARG A 29 22.32 -7.52 -7.71
N ASP A 30 21.76 -6.91 -6.66
CA ASP A 30 22.21 -5.66 -6.09
C ASP A 30 23.63 -5.79 -5.52
N VAL A 31 24.56 -5.02 -6.08
CA VAL A 31 25.99 -5.08 -5.71
C VAL A 31 26.24 -4.82 -4.23
N GLU A 32 25.46 -3.94 -3.62
CA GLU A 32 25.57 -3.62 -2.19
C GLU A 32 25.10 -4.79 -1.33
N SER A 33 23.98 -5.44 -1.69
CA SER A 33 23.49 -6.66 -1.05
C SER A 33 24.51 -7.80 -1.14
N LEU A 34 25.12 -8.01 -2.32
CA LEU A 34 26.13 -9.05 -2.54
C LEU A 34 27.41 -8.78 -1.74
N ASN A 35 27.90 -7.53 -1.73
CA ASN A 35 29.10 -7.15 -0.99
C ASN A 35 28.87 -7.26 0.53
N MET A 36 27.73 -6.77 1.03
CA MET A 36 27.35 -6.88 2.45
C MET A 36 27.29 -8.33 2.89
N PHE A 37 26.67 -9.21 2.08
CA PHE A 37 26.62 -10.64 2.38
C PHE A 37 28.03 -11.24 2.45
N ALA A 38 28.87 -11.02 1.45
CA ALA A 38 30.22 -11.56 1.41
C ALA A 38 31.08 -11.08 2.59
N GLU A 39 31.06 -9.79 2.91
CA GLU A 39 31.82 -9.21 4.02
C GLU A 39 31.38 -9.79 5.37
N LEU A 40 30.06 -9.81 5.65
CA LEU A 40 29.54 -10.30 6.92
C LEU A 40 29.71 -11.81 7.08
N ARG A 41 29.58 -12.59 5.99
CA ARG A 41 29.89 -14.02 6.00
C ARG A 41 31.36 -14.29 6.30
N ASN A 42 32.28 -13.52 5.72
CA ASN A 42 33.71 -13.64 6.02
C ASN A 42 34.03 -13.29 7.48
N ASN A 43 33.22 -12.42 8.09
CA ASN A 43 33.29 -12.09 9.51
C ASN A 43 32.55 -13.11 10.42
N GLY A 44 32.12 -14.26 9.88
CA GLY A 44 31.55 -15.37 10.64
C GLY A 44 30.06 -15.25 10.96
N ARG A 45 29.34 -14.29 10.37
CA ARG A 45 27.87 -14.19 10.54
C ARG A 45 27.16 -15.32 9.82
N ASP A 46 26.02 -15.75 10.35
CA ASP A 46 25.23 -16.84 9.79
C ASP A 46 24.57 -16.48 8.45
N ALA A 47 24.42 -17.45 7.54
CA ALA A 47 23.91 -17.19 6.19
C ALA A 47 22.42 -16.92 6.22
N ASP A 48 21.68 -17.66 7.03
CA ASP A 48 20.22 -17.55 7.10
C ASP A 48 19.84 -16.23 7.76
N GLU A 49 20.60 -15.78 8.76
CA GLU A 49 20.45 -14.44 9.35
C GLU A 49 20.65 -13.34 8.29
N LEU A 50 21.70 -13.44 7.48
CA LEU A 50 21.99 -12.44 6.44
C LEU A 50 20.96 -12.47 5.32
N LEU A 51 20.47 -13.65 4.92
CA LEU A 51 19.40 -13.78 3.94
C LEU A 51 18.09 -13.20 4.45
N ALA A 52 17.76 -13.36 5.74
CA ALA A 52 16.60 -12.71 6.34
C ALA A 52 16.73 -11.17 6.35
N ILE A 53 17.94 -10.65 6.56
CA ILE A 53 18.22 -9.21 6.41
C ILE A 53 18.00 -8.76 4.96
N LEU A 54 18.51 -9.50 3.97
CA LEU A 54 18.31 -9.16 2.56
C LEU A 54 16.84 -9.24 2.14
N ALA A 55 16.11 -10.27 2.57
CA ALA A 55 14.69 -10.43 2.28
C ALA A 55 13.84 -9.25 2.81
N SER A 56 14.31 -8.54 3.85
CA SER A 56 13.63 -7.36 4.39
C SER A 56 14.17 -6.02 3.86
N LYS A 57 15.45 -5.94 3.45
CA LYS A 57 16.12 -4.65 3.18
C LYS A 57 16.69 -4.48 1.79
N SER A 58 16.88 -5.56 1.02
CA SER A 58 17.49 -5.44 -0.30
C SER A 58 16.65 -4.58 -1.23
N ARG A 59 17.31 -3.73 -2.02
CA ARG A 59 16.65 -2.95 -3.07
C ARG A 59 16.10 -3.83 -4.19
N ASP A 60 16.60 -5.06 -4.33
CA ASP A 60 16.09 -6.00 -5.32
C ASP A 60 14.64 -6.41 -5.04
N ASN A 61 14.16 -6.24 -3.81
CA ASN A 61 12.77 -6.52 -3.45
C ASN A 61 11.76 -5.73 -4.29
N SER A 62 12.14 -4.56 -4.80
CA SER A 62 11.29 -3.74 -5.68
C SER A 62 11.75 -3.73 -7.15
N ARG A 63 12.74 -4.56 -7.52
CA ARG A 63 13.29 -4.61 -8.89
C ARG A 63 12.91 -5.89 -9.65
N THR A 64 12.11 -6.75 -9.04
CA THR A 64 11.61 -7.95 -9.68
C THR A 64 10.77 -7.57 -10.92
N PRO A 65 10.68 -8.46 -11.92
CA PRO A 65 9.86 -8.24 -13.09
C PRO A 65 8.42 -7.86 -12.74
N MET A 66 7.84 -6.91 -13.49
CA MET A 66 6.43 -6.58 -13.37
C MET A 66 5.57 -7.80 -13.68
N GLN A 67 4.55 -8.05 -12.87
CA GLN A 67 3.72 -9.25 -12.93
C GLN A 67 2.48 -8.99 -13.80
N TRP A 68 2.58 -9.20 -15.12
CA TRP A 68 1.49 -8.91 -16.06
C TRP A 68 0.39 -9.97 -16.05
N SER A 69 0.74 -11.24 -15.93
CA SER A 69 -0.17 -12.39 -15.99
C SER A 69 0.30 -13.55 -15.10
N ASN A 70 -0.47 -14.63 -15.05
CA ASN A 70 -0.09 -15.88 -14.37
C ASN A 70 0.73 -16.86 -15.25
N GLY A 71 1.03 -16.48 -16.49
CA GLY A 71 1.82 -17.30 -17.43
C GLY A 71 3.32 -17.23 -17.19
N ASP A 72 4.10 -17.85 -18.09
CA ASP A 72 5.56 -17.90 -18.00
C ASP A 72 6.19 -16.51 -17.79
N ASN A 73 7.12 -16.43 -16.84
CA ASN A 73 7.77 -15.18 -16.42
C ASN A 73 6.79 -14.04 -16.06
N ALA A 74 5.60 -14.38 -15.58
CA ALA A 74 4.51 -13.45 -15.34
C ALA A 74 4.13 -12.60 -16.57
N GLY A 75 4.43 -13.06 -17.79
CA GLY A 75 4.26 -12.31 -19.04
C GLY A 75 5.27 -11.16 -19.25
N PHE A 76 6.32 -11.06 -18.42
CA PHE A 76 7.35 -10.01 -18.56
C PHE A 76 8.28 -10.22 -19.75
N THR A 77 8.65 -11.47 -20.03
CA THR A 77 9.58 -11.82 -21.11
C THR A 77 9.36 -13.27 -21.58
N ALA A 78 9.62 -13.53 -22.86
CA ALA A 78 9.68 -14.89 -23.39
C ALA A 78 11.04 -15.57 -23.13
N GLY A 79 12.07 -14.81 -22.72
CA GLY A 79 13.40 -15.32 -22.41
C GLY A 79 13.62 -15.57 -20.91
N GLU A 80 14.87 -15.48 -20.47
CA GLU A 80 15.20 -15.53 -19.03
C GLU A 80 15.20 -14.11 -18.45
N PRO A 81 14.45 -13.84 -17.36
CA PRO A 81 14.50 -12.54 -16.71
C PRO A 81 15.85 -12.35 -16.02
N TRP A 82 16.37 -11.11 -16.03
CA TRP A 82 17.69 -10.80 -15.46
C TRP A 82 17.77 -11.02 -13.93
N ILE A 83 16.62 -11.01 -13.26
CA ILE A 83 16.41 -11.31 -11.84
C ILE A 83 15.13 -12.17 -11.70
N GLY A 84 15.05 -12.99 -10.66
CA GLY A 84 13.91 -13.87 -10.40
C GLY A 84 12.58 -13.12 -10.22
N LEU A 85 11.47 -13.85 -10.36
CA LEU A 85 10.12 -13.37 -10.10
C LEU A 85 9.80 -13.37 -8.61
N GLY A 86 8.76 -12.65 -8.21
CA GLY A 86 8.11 -12.89 -6.92
C GLY A 86 7.42 -14.25 -6.88
N ASP A 87 7.42 -14.91 -5.73
CA ASP A 87 6.82 -16.24 -5.53
C ASP A 87 5.29 -16.28 -5.69
N ASN A 88 4.63 -15.13 -5.73
CA ASN A 88 3.19 -14.97 -5.77
C ASN A 88 2.63 -14.38 -7.08
N TYR A 89 3.43 -14.34 -8.16
CA TYR A 89 2.99 -13.74 -9.44
C TYR A 89 1.75 -14.41 -10.05
N GLN A 90 1.52 -15.68 -9.76
CA GLN A 90 0.33 -16.40 -10.25
C GLN A 90 -0.96 -15.87 -9.63
N GLN A 91 -0.89 -15.31 -8.42
CA GLN A 91 -2.02 -14.73 -7.69
C GLN A 91 -2.07 -13.21 -7.82
N ILE A 92 -0.92 -12.54 -7.73
CA ILE A 92 -0.79 -11.09 -7.83
C ILE A 92 -0.28 -10.75 -9.22
N ASN A 93 -1.17 -10.38 -10.13
CA ASN A 93 -0.79 -9.92 -11.47
C ASN A 93 -1.84 -8.96 -12.03
N VAL A 94 -1.46 -8.22 -13.07
CA VAL A 94 -2.32 -7.21 -13.71
C VAL A 94 -3.59 -7.85 -14.28
N GLU A 95 -3.49 -8.99 -14.96
CA GLU A 95 -4.65 -9.69 -15.51
C GLU A 95 -5.69 -10.01 -14.43
N ALA A 96 -5.27 -10.62 -13.31
CA ALA A 96 -6.14 -10.89 -12.17
C ALA A 96 -6.72 -9.60 -11.58
N ALA A 97 -5.90 -8.57 -11.36
CA ALA A 97 -6.32 -7.31 -10.78
C ALA A 97 -7.36 -6.56 -11.64
N LEU A 98 -7.29 -6.68 -12.98
CA LEU A 98 -8.26 -6.07 -13.89
C LEU A 98 -9.62 -6.78 -13.89
N THR A 99 -9.66 -8.07 -13.55
CA THR A 99 -10.93 -8.83 -13.46
C THR A 99 -11.68 -8.64 -12.15
N ASP A 100 -11.02 -8.17 -11.10
CA ASP A 100 -11.60 -7.93 -9.77
C ASP A 100 -11.84 -6.43 -9.55
N GLU A 101 -13.09 -5.99 -9.56
CA GLU A 101 -13.48 -4.58 -9.33
C GLU A 101 -13.13 -4.07 -7.91
N SER A 102 -12.86 -4.98 -6.97
CA SER A 102 -12.43 -4.66 -5.61
C SER A 102 -10.90 -4.61 -5.47
N SER A 103 -10.15 -4.83 -6.55
CA SER A 103 -8.70 -4.91 -6.51
C SER A 103 -8.01 -3.61 -6.08
N VAL A 104 -6.74 -3.76 -5.69
CA VAL A 104 -5.85 -2.63 -5.40
C VAL A 104 -5.74 -1.70 -6.62
N PHE A 105 -5.82 -2.24 -7.84
CA PHE A 105 -5.72 -1.46 -9.08
C PHE A 105 -6.86 -0.44 -9.19
N TYR A 106 -8.10 -0.90 -9.00
CA TYR A 106 -9.26 -0.01 -9.03
C TYR A 106 -9.33 0.88 -7.79
N THR A 107 -8.75 0.46 -6.66
CA THR A 107 -8.55 1.34 -5.50
C THR A 107 -7.68 2.54 -5.86
N TYR A 108 -6.53 2.33 -6.52
CA TYR A 108 -5.69 3.43 -7.03
C TYR A 108 -6.41 4.30 -8.06
N GLN A 109 -7.12 3.70 -9.00
CA GLN A 109 -7.89 4.43 -10.01
C GLN A 109 -8.93 5.36 -9.36
N LYS A 110 -9.68 4.85 -8.37
CA LYS A 110 -10.64 5.64 -7.58
C LYS A 110 -9.96 6.79 -6.83
N LEU A 111 -8.81 6.53 -6.18
CA LEU A 111 -8.04 7.56 -5.48
C LEU A 111 -7.53 8.67 -6.41
N ILE A 112 -7.09 8.32 -7.63
CA ILE A 112 -6.65 9.28 -8.65
C ILE A 112 -7.83 10.11 -9.14
N ALA A 113 -8.97 9.48 -9.43
CA ALA A 113 -10.18 10.17 -9.87
C ALA A 113 -10.67 11.14 -8.79
N LEU A 114 -10.76 10.68 -7.54
CA LEU A 114 -11.17 11.49 -6.40
C LEU A 114 -10.27 12.71 -6.21
N ARG A 115 -8.94 12.56 -6.33
CA ARG A 115 -8.00 13.69 -6.21
C ARG A 115 -8.18 14.72 -7.33
N LYS A 116 -8.58 14.31 -8.53
CA LYS A 116 -8.85 15.23 -9.65
C LYS A 116 -10.18 15.96 -9.49
N GLN A 117 -11.17 15.32 -8.88
CA GLN A 117 -12.52 15.85 -8.70
C GLN A 117 -12.60 16.76 -7.48
N GLU A 118 -11.95 16.38 -6.37
CA GLU A 118 -12.09 17.06 -5.09
C GLU A 118 -10.91 17.98 -4.79
N ALA A 119 -11.16 19.30 -4.90
CA ALA A 119 -10.15 20.32 -4.65
C ALA A 119 -9.57 20.26 -3.22
N VAL A 120 -10.37 19.84 -2.23
CA VAL A 120 -9.91 19.63 -0.85
C VAL A 120 -8.76 18.63 -0.77
N LEU A 121 -8.65 17.66 -1.68
CA LEU A 121 -7.53 16.70 -1.70
C LEU A 121 -6.21 17.31 -2.18
N THR A 122 -6.25 18.43 -2.91
CA THR A 122 -5.05 19.13 -3.38
C THR A 122 -4.71 20.32 -2.47
N TRP A 123 -5.70 21.13 -2.13
CA TRP A 123 -5.50 22.43 -1.48
C TRP A 123 -5.86 22.46 -0.01
N GLY A 124 -6.63 21.48 0.47
CA GLY A 124 -7.06 21.45 1.86
C GLY A 124 -5.89 21.29 2.83
N ASN A 125 -6.04 21.94 3.99
CA ASN A 125 -5.10 21.82 5.11
C ASN A 125 -4.96 20.36 5.59
N TYR A 126 -4.10 20.12 6.57
CA TYR A 126 -4.00 18.84 7.26
C TYR A 126 -4.14 19.07 8.76
N GLN A 127 -5.01 18.32 9.41
CA GLN A 127 -5.11 18.24 10.85
C GLN A 127 -5.17 16.79 11.30
N ASP A 128 -4.20 16.37 12.09
CA ASP A 128 -4.24 15.08 12.78
C ASP A 128 -5.27 15.12 13.92
N LEU A 129 -6.16 14.13 13.96
CA LEU A 129 -7.21 14.00 14.95
C LEU A 129 -6.90 12.95 16.02
N LEU A 130 -5.93 12.05 15.78
CA LEU A 130 -5.55 10.99 16.71
C LEU A 130 -4.00 10.88 16.84
N PRO A 131 -3.26 11.96 17.15
CA PRO A 131 -1.80 11.95 17.14
C PRO A 131 -1.16 11.01 18.18
N ASN A 132 -1.92 10.63 19.21
CA ASN A 132 -1.45 9.72 20.27
C ASN A 132 -1.80 8.25 20.00
N SER A 133 -2.54 7.95 18.92
CA SER A 133 -2.89 6.57 18.59
C SER A 133 -1.74 5.90 17.84
N PRO A 134 -1.23 4.75 18.30
CA PRO A 134 -0.16 4.04 17.60
C PRO A 134 -0.66 3.29 16.35
N VAL A 135 -1.98 3.13 16.19
CA VAL A 135 -2.59 2.22 15.20
C VAL A 135 -3.76 2.83 14.44
N LEU A 136 -4.39 3.89 14.93
CA LEU A 136 -5.42 4.61 14.19
C LEU A 136 -4.83 5.89 13.62
N TRP A 137 -4.89 6.03 12.30
CA TRP A 137 -4.53 7.26 11.63
C TRP A 137 -5.80 7.94 11.15
N CYS A 138 -6.16 9.05 11.81
CA CYS A 138 -7.37 9.81 11.52
C CYS A 138 -7.01 11.27 11.33
N TYR A 139 -7.40 11.85 10.20
CA TYR A 139 -7.10 13.24 9.89
C TYR A 139 -8.23 13.91 9.14
N ARG A 140 -8.24 15.24 9.23
CA ARG A 140 -9.16 16.11 8.50
C ARG A 140 -8.40 16.99 7.52
N ARG A 141 -9.07 17.29 6.40
CA ARG A 141 -8.67 18.31 5.42
C ARG A 141 -9.82 19.28 5.23
N GLU A 142 -9.53 20.57 5.19
CA GLU A 142 -10.53 21.62 4.98
C GLU A 142 -10.09 22.58 3.88
N TRP A 143 -11.00 22.88 2.94
CA TRP A 143 -10.78 23.85 1.87
C TRP A 143 -12.09 24.52 1.45
N LYS A 144 -12.18 25.85 1.55
CA LYS A 144 -13.32 26.65 1.09
C LYS A 144 -14.71 26.09 1.51
N GLY A 145 -14.82 25.64 2.75
CA GLY A 145 -16.07 25.09 3.30
C GLY A 145 -16.29 23.59 3.07
N GLN A 146 -15.48 22.96 2.22
CA GLN A 146 -15.47 21.50 2.02
C GLN A 146 -14.58 20.84 3.07
N THR A 147 -15.03 19.71 3.61
CA THR A 147 -14.28 18.94 4.62
C THR A 147 -14.14 17.48 4.21
N LEU A 148 -12.90 16.99 4.15
CA LEU A 148 -12.61 15.56 4.05
C LEU A 148 -12.22 15.03 5.42
N LEU A 149 -12.85 13.94 5.85
CA LEU A 149 -12.44 13.15 7.02
C LEU A 149 -11.95 11.79 6.55
N VAL A 150 -10.76 11.41 6.99
CA VAL A 150 -10.15 10.12 6.66
C VAL A 150 -9.81 9.40 7.96
N ILE A 151 -10.14 8.11 8.02
CA ILE A 151 -9.64 7.23 9.06
C ILE A 151 -9.10 5.93 8.46
N ALA A 152 -7.99 5.43 9.00
CA ALA A 152 -7.41 4.14 8.67
C ALA A 152 -6.96 3.43 9.94
N ASN A 153 -7.30 2.16 10.06
CA ASN A 153 -6.68 1.24 11.00
C ASN A 153 -5.40 0.70 10.38
N LEU A 154 -4.24 0.96 10.97
CA LEU A 154 -2.93 0.50 10.49
C LEU A 154 -2.45 -0.75 11.25
N SER A 155 -3.39 -1.54 11.78
CA SER A 155 -3.10 -2.75 12.54
C SER A 155 -3.88 -3.97 12.05
N ARG A 156 -3.44 -5.14 12.53
CA ARG A 156 -4.10 -6.43 12.27
C ARG A 156 -5.28 -6.72 13.22
N GLY A 157 -5.52 -5.86 14.20
CA GLY A 157 -6.59 -6.03 15.18
C GLY A 157 -7.79 -5.12 14.89
N ILE A 158 -8.95 -5.44 15.47
CA ILE A 158 -10.10 -4.54 15.46
C ILE A 158 -9.80 -3.35 16.38
N GLN A 159 -10.08 -2.13 15.92
CA GLN A 159 -9.83 -0.91 16.68
C GLN A 159 -11.11 -0.09 16.85
N PRO A 160 -11.53 0.20 18.10
CA PRO A 160 -12.68 1.06 18.34
C PRO A 160 -12.33 2.51 18.01
N TRP A 161 -13.25 3.20 17.34
CA TRP A 161 -13.15 4.62 17.05
C TRP A 161 -14.47 5.31 17.36
N GLN A 162 -14.37 6.43 18.08
CA GLN A 162 -15.49 7.31 18.39
C GLN A 162 -15.16 8.70 17.83
N PRO A 163 -15.83 9.16 16.76
CA PRO A 163 -15.68 10.54 16.31
C PRO A 163 -16.26 11.51 17.34
N GLY A 164 -15.71 12.73 17.37
CA GLY A 164 -16.35 13.86 18.06
C GLY A 164 -17.70 14.23 17.43
N GLN A 165 -18.33 15.32 17.86
CA GLN A 165 -19.57 15.78 17.23
C GLN A 165 -19.36 16.14 15.76
N MET A 166 -20.02 15.38 14.88
CA MET A 166 -20.03 15.63 13.44
C MET A 166 -21.35 16.29 13.06
N ARG A 167 -21.29 17.50 12.51
CA ARG A 167 -22.46 18.24 12.00
C ARG A 167 -22.45 18.22 10.48
N GLY A 168 -23.59 18.55 9.88
CA GLY A 168 -23.77 18.70 8.43
C GLY A 168 -23.88 17.38 7.67
N ASN A 169 -23.96 17.48 6.35
CA ASN A 169 -24.22 16.34 5.48
C ASN A 169 -22.89 15.74 5.04
N TRP A 170 -22.72 14.42 5.25
CA TRP A 170 -21.54 13.69 4.86
C TRP A 170 -21.88 12.67 3.77
N GLN A 171 -20.91 12.40 2.91
CA GLN A 171 -20.98 11.40 1.87
C GLN A 171 -19.76 10.49 1.97
N LEU A 172 -19.99 9.18 1.94
CA LEU A 172 -18.92 8.18 1.82
C LEU A 172 -18.32 8.26 0.41
N VAL A 173 -17.02 8.49 0.31
CA VAL A 173 -16.31 8.65 -0.97
C VAL A 173 -15.23 7.60 -1.22
N MET A 174 -14.76 6.91 -0.18
CA MET A 174 -13.81 5.80 -0.31
C MET A 174 -13.94 4.84 0.87
N HIS A 175 -13.87 3.54 0.60
CA HIS A 175 -13.76 2.47 1.59
C HIS A 175 -13.09 1.25 0.95
N ASN A 176 -12.49 0.38 1.76
CA ASN A 176 -11.77 -0.82 1.29
C ASN A 176 -12.35 -2.16 1.81
N TYR A 177 -13.57 -2.11 2.34
CA TYR A 177 -14.37 -3.28 2.70
C TYR A 177 -15.74 -3.19 2.05
N GLU A 178 -16.46 -4.29 1.87
CA GLU A 178 -17.76 -4.32 1.17
C GLU A 178 -18.79 -3.31 1.70
N GLU A 179 -18.80 -3.11 3.02
CA GLU A 179 -19.69 -2.20 3.71
C GLU A 179 -18.90 -1.17 4.51
N ALA A 180 -19.36 0.09 4.49
CA ALA A 180 -18.89 1.15 5.37
C ALA A 180 -20.05 2.09 5.71
N SER A 181 -19.97 2.76 6.86
CA SER A 181 -21.02 3.71 7.24
C SER A 181 -21.09 4.86 6.22
N PRO A 182 -22.30 5.31 5.80
CA PRO A 182 -22.44 6.41 4.85
C PRO A 182 -22.00 7.78 5.43
N GLN A 183 -21.87 7.86 6.76
CA GLN A 183 -21.44 9.05 7.49
C GLN A 183 -20.49 8.68 8.65
N PRO A 184 -19.63 9.60 9.11
CA PRO A 184 -18.78 9.35 10.27
C PRO A 184 -19.61 9.02 11.52
N CYS A 185 -19.38 7.85 12.11
CA CYS A 185 -20.05 7.41 13.34
C CYS A 185 -19.11 6.58 14.21
N ALA A 186 -19.56 6.19 15.40
CA ALA A 186 -18.82 5.21 16.20
C ALA A 186 -18.68 3.90 15.41
N MET A 187 -17.47 3.35 15.34
CA MET A 187 -17.16 2.16 14.54
C MET A 187 -16.12 1.29 15.24
N ASN A 188 -16.18 -0.01 14.97
CA ASN A 188 -15.10 -0.95 15.25
C ASN A 188 -14.39 -1.24 13.93
N LEU A 189 -13.32 -0.50 13.65
CA LEU A 189 -12.57 -0.62 12.40
C LEU A 189 -11.91 -2.00 12.34
N ARG A 190 -12.22 -2.74 11.27
CA ARG A 190 -11.63 -4.03 10.95
C ARG A 190 -10.13 -3.87 10.64
N PRO A 191 -9.36 -4.98 10.63
CA PRO A 191 -7.94 -4.94 10.28
C PRO A 191 -7.72 -4.21 8.95
N PHE A 192 -6.83 -3.22 8.93
CA PHE A 192 -6.54 -2.42 7.73
C PHE A 192 -7.72 -1.66 7.11
N GLU A 193 -8.85 -1.50 7.82
CA GLU A 193 -10.01 -0.76 7.31
C GLU A 193 -9.70 0.73 7.19
N ALA A 194 -9.99 1.31 6.03
CA ALA A 194 -9.87 2.73 5.74
C ALA A 194 -11.17 3.25 5.14
N VAL A 195 -11.65 4.39 5.66
CA VAL A 195 -12.92 5.00 5.24
C VAL A 195 -12.76 6.52 5.15
N TRP A 196 -13.29 7.10 4.07
CA TRP A 196 -13.18 8.51 3.76
C TRP A 196 -14.57 9.08 3.54
N TRP A 197 -14.86 10.20 4.22
CA TRP A 197 -16.10 10.93 4.06
C TRP A 197 -15.82 12.37 3.63
N LEU A 198 -16.71 12.91 2.81
CA LEU A 198 -16.68 14.26 2.30
C LEU A 198 -17.93 15.01 2.76
N GLN A 199 -17.76 16.26 3.19
CA GLN A 199 -18.82 17.20 3.55
C GLN A 199 -18.70 18.46 2.70
#